data_AF-A0A7Y3K472-F1
#
_entry.id   AF-A0A7Y3K472-F1
#
_cell.length_a   1.000
_cell.length_b   1.000
_cell.length_c   1.000
_cell.angle_alpha   90.00
_cell.angle_beta   90.00
_cell.angle_gamma   90.00
#
_symmetry.space_group_name_H-M   'P 1'
#
loop_
_entity.id
_entity.type
_entity.pdbx_description
1 polymer ?
#
loop_
_entity_poly.entity_id
_entity_poly.type
_entity_poly.pdbx_seq_one_letter_code
_entity_poly.pdbx_strand_id
1 'polypeptide(L)'
;MVHLIHALPPALFGNFLEGPDLLIVGIIALVIFGPRLPSIARSMGRTIVEFKKGLKETADEVSNSTEDEKKDKASLPAPPAATPTRQIKQISSVTDEP
;
A
#
# COMPACT_ATOMS: atom_id res chain seq x y z
N MET A 1 -32.16 -35.82 -26.61
CA MET A 1 -32.60 -35.52 -25.22
C MET A 1 -31.52 -34.85 -24.34
N VAL A 2 -30.36 -34.41 -24.87
CA VAL A 2 -29.35 -33.64 -24.10
C VAL A 2 -28.91 -32.34 -24.79
N HIS A 3 -29.56 -31.95 -25.89
CA HIS A 3 -29.29 -30.69 -26.61
C HIS A 3 -30.36 -29.60 -26.36
N LEU A 4 -31.11 -29.70 -25.25
CA LEU A 4 -32.25 -28.80 -24.99
C LEU A 4 -32.16 -28.03 -23.66
N ILE A 5 -31.02 -28.05 -22.97
CA ILE A 5 -30.79 -27.14 -21.82
C ILE A 5 -30.02 -25.94 -22.35
N HIS A 6 -30.81 -24.94 -22.70
CA HIS A 6 -30.50 -23.63 -23.25
C HIS A 6 -29.24 -22.99 -22.66
N ALA A 7 -28.24 -22.79 -23.52
CA ALA A 7 -27.16 -21.85 -23.28
C ALA A 7 -27.75 -20.45 -23.07
N LEU A 8 -27.75 -19.96 -21.82
CA LEU A 8 -28.00 -18.56 -21.57
C LEU A 8 -26.90 -17.80 -22.34
N PRO A 9 -27.25 -16.94 -23.33
CA PRO A 9 -26.25 -16.29 -24.15
C PRO A 9 -25.21 -15.59 -23.26
N PRO A 10 -23.91 -15.70 -23.55
CA PRO A 10 -22.86 -14.99 -22.81
C PRO A 10 -23.10 -13.48 -22.75
N ALA A 11 -23.90 -12.94 -23.68
CA ALA A 11 -24.39 -11.57 -23.63
C ALA A 11 -25.21 -11.25 -22.36
N LEU A 12 -25.96 -12.21 -21.81
CA LEU A 12 -26.70 -12.04 -20.55
C LEU A 12 -25.82 -12.09 -19.31
N PHE A 13 -24.58 -12.58 -19.39
CA PHE A 13 -23.61 -12.53 -18.28
C PHE A 13 -22.53 -11.44 -18.48
N GLY A 14 -22.21 -11.10 -19.72
CA GLY A 14 -21.17 -10.12 -20.08
C GLY A 14 -21.70 -8.69 -20.21
N ASN A 15 -22.90 -8.48 -20.76
CA ASN A 15 -23.51 -7.14 -20.83
C ASN A 15 -24.25 -6.75 -19.54
N PHE A 16 -24.46 -7.70 -18.60
CA PHE A 16 -25.26 -7.44 -17.40
C PHE A 16 -24.60 -6.53 -16.36
N LEU A 17 -23.31 -6.28 -16.53
CA LEU A 17 -22.56 -5.34 -15.69
C LEU A 17 -22.20 -4.06 -16.43
N GLU A 18 -22.50 -3.96 -17.74
CA GLU A 18 -22.18 -2.79 -18.56
C GLU A 18 -23.42 -1.94 -18.81
N GLY A 19 -23.55 -0.84 -18.06
CA GLY A 19 -24.47 0.26 -18.35
C GLY A 19 -25.89 0.09 -17.81
N PRO A 20 -26.89 -0.36 -18.61
CA PRO A 20 -28.31 -0.30 -18.21
C PRO A 20 -28.67 -1.17 -17.01
N ASP A 21 -27.99 -2.30 -16.83
CA ASP A 21 -28.34 -3.29 -15.82
C ASP A 21 -27.93 -2.85 -14.40
N LEU A 22 -26.85 -2.06 -14.27
CA LEU A 22 -26.50 -1.39 -13.02
C LEU A 22 -27.54 -0.34 -12.63
N LEU A 23 -28.13 0.36 -13.61
CA LEU A 23 -29.22 1.30 -13.37
C LEU A 23 -30.48 0.58 -12.88
N ILE A 24 -30.80 -0.59 -13.44
CA ILE A 24 -31.95 -1.40 -13.00
C ILE A 24 -31.76 -1.88 -11.56
N VAL A 25 -30.58 -2.41 -11.22
CA VAL A 25 -30.26 -2.79 -9.83
C VAL A 25 -30.30 -1.56 -8.89
N GLY A 26 -29.79 -0.42 -9.36
CA GLY A 26 -29.87 0.84 -8.63
C GLY A 26 -31.31 1.29 -8.36
N ILE A 27 -32.21 1.14 -9.33
CA ILE A 27 -33.64 1.43 -9.19
C ILE A 27 -34.29 0.46 -8.18
N ILE A 28 -34.03 -0.84 -8.27
CA ILE A 28 -34.57 -1.84 -7.32
C ILE A 28 -34.10 -1.51 -5.89
N ALA A 29 -32.80 -1.21 -5.73
CA ALA A 29 -32.25 -0.78 -4.45
C ALA A 29 -32.94 0.51 -3.97
N LEU A 30 -33.18 1.48 -4.87
CA LEU A 30 -33.89 2.71 -4.53
C LEU A 30 -35.36 2.47 -4.14
N VAL A 31 -36.03 1.45 -4.67
CA VAL A 31 -37.39 1.11 -4.23
C VAL A 31 -37.38 0.50 -2.83
N ILE A 32 -36.44 -0.40 -2.54
CA ILE A 32 -36.34 -1.08 -1.24
C ILE A 32 -35.87 -0.12 -0.14
N PHE A 33 -34.81 0.62 -0.41
CA PHE A 33 -34.18 1.52 0.57
C PHE A 33 -34.77 2.94 0.52
N GLY A 34 -35.39 3.34 -0.59
CA GLY A 34 -35.98 4.65 -0.76
C GLY A 34 -34.97 5.79 -0.59
N PRO A 35 -35.36 6.90 0.06
CA PRO A 35 -34.50 8.05 0.29
C PRO A 35 -33.37 7.79 1.30
N ARG A 36 -33.27 6.58 1.88
CA ARG A 36 -32.24 6.25 2.89
C ARG A 36 -30.88 5.91 2.29
N LEU A 37 -30.81 5.43 1.05
CA LEU A 37 -29.56 5.15 0.34
C LEU A 37 -28.53 6.30 0.38
N PRO A 38 -28.88 7.54 -0.02
CA PRO A 38 -27.93 8.65 0.01
C PRO A 38 -27.54 9.08 1.43
N SER A 39 -28.41 8.85 2.43
CA SER A 39 -28.06 9.10 3.84
C SER A 39 -27.01 8.11 4.33
N ILE A 40 -27.18 6.82 4.04
CA ILE A 40 -26.22 5.75 4.38
C ILE A 40 -24.90 5.96 3.64
N ALA A 41 -24.94 6.28 2.35
CA ALA A 41 -23.74 6.57 1.57
C ALA A 41 -22.96 7.76 2.14
N ARG A 42 -23.65 8.82 2.57
CA ARG A 42 -23.01 9.98 3.22
C ARG A 42 -22.38 9.63 4.57
N SER A 43 -23.09 8.89 5.43
CA SER A 43 -22.54 8.49 6.73
C SER A 43 -21.34 7.56 6.58
N MET A 44 -21.43 6.55 5.70
CA MET A 44 -20.31 5.65 5.42
C MET A 44 -19.14 6.39 4.74
N GLY A 45 -19.43 7.32 3.84
CA GLY A 45 -18.42 8.14 3.18
C GLY A 45 -17.60 8.97 4.18
N ARG A 46 -18.25 9.54 5.21
CA ARG A 46 -17.55 10.26 6.29
C ARG A 46 -16.60 9.35 7.05
N THR A 47 -17.03 8.14 7.42
CA THR A 47 -16.17 7.14 8.07
C THR A 47 -14.96 6.79 7.22
N ILE A 48 -15.13 6.57 5.92
CA ILE A 48 -14.02 6.24 5.00
C ILE A 48 -13.03 7.40 4.89
N VAL A 49 -13.52 8.64 4.83
CA VAL A 49 -12.67 9.84 4.75
C VAL A 49 -11.85 10.03 6.03
N GLU A 50 -12.48 9.91 7.19
CA GLU A 50 -11.81 10.04 8.49
C GLU A 50 -10.81 8.89 8.72
N PHE A 51 -11.16 7.66 8.30
CA PHE A 51 -10.25 6.53 8.32
C PHE A 51 -9.02 6.76 7.45
N LYS A 52 -9.20 7.23 6.21
CA LYS A 52 -8.07 7.58 5.31
C LYS A 52 -7.20 8.69 5.89
N LYS A 53 -7.80 9.68 6.56
CA LYS A 53 -7.06 10.76 7.22
C LYS A 53 -6.20 10.23 8.36
N GLY A 54 -6.78 9.40 9.25
CA GLY A 54 -6.05 8.77 10.35
C GLY A 54 -4.89 7.89 9.86
N LEU A 55 -5.11 7.08 8.82
CA LEU A 55 -4.03 6.28 8.21
C LEU A 55 -2.90 7.15 7.65
N LYS A 56 -3.22 8.30 7.03
CA LYS A 56 -2.20 9.21 6.50
C LYS A 56 -1.41 9.89 7.62
N GLU A 57 -2.08 10.34 8.67
CA GLU A 57 -1.43 10.96 9.83
C GLU A 57 -0.48 9.98 10.53
N THR A 58 -0.90 8.72 10.73
CA THR A 58 -0.02 7.68 11.26
C THR A 58 1.17 7.39 10.34
N ALA A 59 0.96 7.33 9.03
CA ALA A 59 2.04 7.12 8.07
C ALA A 59 3.06 8.29 8.07
N ASP A 60 2.57 9.53 8.15
CA ASP A 60 3.41 10.73 8.20
C ASP A 60 4.19 10.79 9.54
N GLU A 61 3.60 10.38 10.66
CA GLU A 61 4.27 10.33 11.98
C GLU A 61 5.40 9.30 12.00
N VAL A 62 5.18 8.11 11.42
CA VAL A 62 6.22 7.08 11.30
C VAL A 62 7.35 7.57 10.38
N SER A 63 7.03 8.25 9.28
CA SER A 63 8.04 8.78 8.34
C SER A 63 8.88 9.91 8.96
N ASN A 64 8.26 10.84 9.68
CA ASN A 64 8.97 11.96 10.31
C ASN A 64 9.82 11.51 11.51
N SER A 65 9.38 10.49 12.25
CA SER A 65 10.18 9.91 13.35
C SER A 65 11.51 9.32 12.87
N THR A 66 11.60 8.88 11.61
CA THR A 66 12.86 8.43 10.99
C THR A 66 13.73 9.55 10.43
N GLU A 67 13.20 10.76 10.23
CA GLU A 67 13.95 11.90 9.68
C GLU A 67 14.57 12.79 10.78
N ASP A 68 13.97 12.88 11.96
CA ASP A 68 14.50 13.67 13.08
C ASP A 68 15.77 13.07 13.72
N GLU A 69 16.04 11.76 13.59
CA GLU A 69 17.31 11.17 14.05
C GLU A 69 18.53 11.54 13.16
N LYS A 70 18.33 12.16 11.99
CA LYS A 70 19.43 12.49 11.08
C LYS A 70 20.05 13.87 11.34
N LYS A 71 19.44 14.73 12.17
CA LYS A 71 19.89 16.11 12.36
C LYS A 71 20.96 16.30 13.45
N ASP A 72 21.17 15.31 14.33
CA ASP A 72 22.13 15.40 15.44
C ASP A 72 23.51 14.77 15.17
N LYS A 73 23.78 14.27 13.95
CA LYS A 73 25.10 13.73 13.56
C LYS A 73 25.97 14.64 12.68
N ALA A 74 25.66 15.94 12.60
CA ALA A 74 26.47 16.92 11.85
C ALA A 74 27.45 17.75 12.70
N SER A 75 27.71 17.34 13.96
CA SER A 75 28.78 17.90 14.79
C SER A 75 29.60 16.79 15.45
N LEU A 76 30.36 16.05 14.62
CA LEU A 76 31.53 15.34 15.10
C LEU A 76 32.74 16.07 14.50
N PRO A 77 33.66 16.60 15.34
CA PRO A 77 34.85 17.29 14.85
C PRO A 77 35.66 16.34 13.96
N ALA A 78 36.15 16.89 12.84
CA ALA A 78 36.91 16.17 11.84
C ALA A 78 38.02 15.32 12.48
N PRO A 79 38.10 14.01 12.18
CA PRO A 79 39.22 13.18 12.61
C PRO A 79 40.53 13.81 12.10
N PRO A 80 41.49 14.13 12.98
CA PRO A 80 42.75 14.71 12.58
C PRO A 80 43.48 13.74 11.65
N ALA A 81 43.81 14.21 10.46
CA ALA A 81 44.64 13.51 9.51
C ALA A 81 46.00 13.15 10.13
N ALA A 82 46.29 11.87 10.27
CA ALA A 82 47.64 11.33 10.38
C ALA A 82 47.69 9.84 9.99
N THR A 83 47.93 9.57 8.70
CA THR A 83 48.65 8.37 8.24
C THR A 83 50.13 8.59 8.62
N PRO A 84 50.93 7.65 9.20
CA PRO A 84 51.33 6.39 8.54
C PRO A 84 51.86 5.24 9.45
N THR A 85 51.42 3.98 9.30
CA THR A 85 52.16 2.78 9.79
C THR A 85 51.64 1.56 9.01
N ARG A 86 52.21 1.12 7.89
CA ARG A 86 53.49 0.39 7.71
C ARG A 86 53.69 -0.79 8.68
N GLN A 87 52.75 -1.76 8.77
CA GLN A 87 53.01 -3.09 9.36
C GLN A 87 52.06 -4.20 8.84
N ILE A 88 51.86 -4.35 7.52
CA ILE A 88 51.18 -5.55 6.97
C ILE A 88 51.94 -6.07 5.74
N LYS A 89 53.27 -6.28 5.87
CA LYS A 89 54.09 -6.99 4.87
C LYS A 89 55.10 -7.96 5.52
N GLN A 90 54.73 -8.54 6.66
CA GLN A 90 55.55 -9.54 7.34
C GLN A 90 54.59 -10.30 8.23
N ILE A 91 54.26 -11.57 7.95
CA ILE A 91 53.72 -12.62 8.86
C ILE A 91 53.07 -13.79 8.09
N SER A 92 52.80 -13.73 6.77
CA SER A 92 52.18 -14.87 6.06
C SER A 92 53.05 -15.57 5.00
N SER A 93 54.37 -15.63 5.23
CA SER A 93 55.24 -16.62 4.55
C SER A 93 56.21 -17.17 5.58
N VAL A 94 56.35 -18.50 5.68
CA VAL A 94 56.90 -19.33 6.79
C VAL A 94 55.73 -19.84 7.64
N THR A 95 55.25 -21.08 7.47
CA THR A 95 56.02 -22.33 7.60
C THR A 95 55.33 -23.48 6.86
N ASP A 96 56.07 -24.08 5.91
CA ASP A 96 55.91 -25.45 5.39
C ASP A 96 56.30 -26.47 6.47
N GLU A 97 55.55 -27.58 6.50
CA GLU A 97 55.88 -28.97 6.92
C GLU A 97 56.87 -29.28 8.05
N PRO A 98 56.59 -30.34 8.82
CA PRO A 98 57.07 -31.68 8.44
C PRO A 98 56.01 -32.79 8.41
#